data_AF-A0A924NG92-F1
#
_entry.id   AF-A0A924NG92-F1
#
_cell.length_a   1.000
_cell.length_b   1.000
_cell.length_c   1.000
_cell.angle_alpha   90.00
_cell.angle_beta   90.00
_cell.angle_gamma   90.00
#
_symmetry.space_group_name_H-M   'P 1'
#
loop_
_entity.id
_entity.type
_entity.pdbx_description
1 polymer ?
#
loop_
_entity_poly.entity_id
_entity_poly.type
_entity_poly.pdbx_seq_one_letter_code
_entity_poly.pdbx_strand_id
1 'polypeptide(L)'
;MPTRPTTVCSELQLRLVVPGASSLPVRAELRYDVADSYAVQVAFHTGASNGDQIVEWTFARSLLGDGVTGASGDGDVQVWPSSSGGDAVVCLSLSSP
;
A
#
# COMPACT_ATOMS: atom_id res chain seq x y z
N MET A 1 31.17 -9.82 4.16
CA MET A 1 29.74 -10.17 4.15
C MET A 1 28.96 -8.86 4.21
N PRO A 2 28.25 -8.42 3.16
CA PRO A 2 27.42 -7.23 3.28
C PRO A 2 26.31 -7.53 4.30
N THR A 3 26.18 -6.70 5.32
CA THR A 3 25.11 -6.77 6.31
C THR A 3 23.79 -6.68 5.57
N ARG A 4 23.00 -7.76 5.59
CA ARG A 4 21.68 -7.77 4.96
C ARG A 4 20.88 -6.61 5.57
N PRO A 5 20.33 -5.68 4.76
CA PRO A 5 19.58 -4.57 5.31
C PRO A 5 18.44 -5.11 6.18
N THR A 6 18.46 -4.69 7.44
CA THR A 6 17.49 -5.06 8.48
C THR A 6 16.14 -4.42 8.19
N THR A 7 16.13 -3.32 7.45
CA THR A 7 14.93 -2.58 7.08
C THR A 7 15.02 -2.19 5.60
N VAL A 8 13.90 -2.30 4.89
CA VAL A 8 13.74 -1.86 3.50
C VAL A 8 12.65 -0.81 3.48
N CYS A 9 12.95 0.37 2.94
CA CYS A 9 12.00 1.44 2.74
C CYS A 9 11.85 1.74 1.25
N SER A 10 10.63 1.98 0.78
CA SER A 10 10.35 2.38 -0.60
C SER A 10 9.23 3.41 -0.63
N GLU A 11 9.48 4.51 -1.32
CA GLU A 11 8.46 5.53 -1.59
C GLU A 11 7.73 5.17 -2.89
N LEU A 12 6.40 5.27 -2.87
CA LEU A 12 5.51 4.95 -3.98
C LEU A 12 4.48 6.06 -4.16
N GLN A 13 4.18 6.39 -5.41
CA GLN A 13 3.07 7.28 -5.74
C GLN A 13 1.85 6.45 -6.11
N LEU A 14 0.82 6.52 -5.27
CA LEU A 14 -0.45 5.84 -5.45
C LEU A 14 -1.49 6.81 -6.00
N ARG A 15 -2.61 6.24 -6.47
CA ARG A 15 -3.80 6.99 -6.85
C ARG A 15 -4.96 6.56 -5.97
N LEU A 16 -5.47 7.47 -5.17
CA LEU A 16 -6.69 7.26 -4.39
C LEU A 16 -7.89 7.38 -5.33
N VAL A 17 -8.59 6.28 -5.54
CA VAL A 17 -9.78 6.21 -6.38
C VAL A 17 -11.00 6.42 -5.49
N VAL A 18 -11.70 7.54 -5.68
CA VAL A 18 -12.91 7.88 -4.95
C VAL A 18 -14.10 7.79 -5.90
N PRO A 19 -15.19 7.08 -5.54
CA PRO A 19 -16.39 7.02 -6.39
C PRO A 19 -16.91 8.42 -6.73
N GLY A 20 -17.11 8.69 -8.02
CA GLY A 20 -17.68 9.96 -8.50
C GLY A 20 -16.71 11.15 -8.50
N ALA A 21 -15.44 10.97 -8.17
CA ALA A 21 -14.42 12.03 -8.20
C ALA A 21 -13.18 11.58 -9.00
N SER A 22 -12.38 12.57 -9.42
CA SER A 22 -11.07 12.31 -10.02
C SER A 22 -10.14 11.65 -9.02
N SER A 23 -9.33 10.69 -9.47
CA SER A 23 -8.33 10.06 -8.61
C SER A 23 -7.30 11.09 -8.12
N LEU A 24 -6.98 11.05 -6.84
CA LEU A 24 -5.99 11.97 -6.24
C LEU A 24 -4.64 11.27 -6.09
N PRO A 25 -3.52 11.93 -6.45
CA PRO A 25 -2.20 11.38 -6.19
C PRO A 25 -1.94 11.36 -4.67
N VAL A 26 -1.56 10.21 -4.15
CA VAL A 26 -1.22 10.01 -2.74
C VAL A 26 0.20 9.47 -2.67
N ARG A 27 1.06 10.11 -1.87
CA ARG A 27 2.38 9.53 -1.58
C ARG A 27 2.22 8.44 -0.53
N ALA A 28 2.90 7.33 -0.71
CA ALA A 28 2.93 6.25 0.25
C ALA A 28 4.38 5.83 0.52
N GLU A 29 4.70 5.62 1.79
CA GLU A 29 6.00 5.08 2.20
C GLU A 29 5.81 3.66 2.72
N LEU A 30 6.42 2.70 2.06
CA LEU A 30 6.41 1.30 2.47
C LEU A 30 7.67 1.02 3.27
N ARG A 31 7.50 0.43 4.45
CA ARG A 31 8.58 0.01 5.33
C ARG A 31 8.40 -1.45 5.70
N TYR A 32 9.46 -2.22 5.47
CA TYR A 32 9.58 -3.60 5.90
C TYR A 32 10.75 -3.70 6.88
N ASP A 33 10.54 -4.34 8.02
CA ASP A 33 11.58 -4.59 9.02
C ASP A 33 11.73 -6.10 9.24
N VAL A 34 12.96 -6.63 9.28
CA VAL A 34 13.18 -8.05 9.54
C VAL A 34 12.83 -8.45 10.97
N ALA A 35 12.76 -7.50 11.92
CA ALA A 35 12.26 -7.75 13.27
C ALA A 35 10.76 -8.10 13.26
N ASP A 36 10.00 -7.56 12.31
CA ASP A 36 8.61 -7.92 12.04
C ASP A 36 8.46 -8.45 10.61
N SER A 37 9.03 -9.63 10.37
CA SER A 37 9.16 -10.20 9.02
C SER A 37 7.84 -10.52 8.31
N TYR A 38 6.72 -10.45 9.03
CA TYR A 38 5.38 -10.72 8.51
C TYR A 38 4.61 -9.45 8.19
N ALA A 39 5.03 -8.29 8.71
CA ALA A 39 4.34 -7.03 8.50
C ALA A 39 5.06 -6.15 7.47
N VAL A 40 4.26 -5.42 6.70
CA VAL A 40 4.70 -4.28 5.89
C VAL A 40 3.90 -3.08 6.37
N GLN A 41 4.61 -2.07 6.87
CA GLN A 41 4.02 -0.81 7.29
C GLN A 41 3.93 0.11 6.07
N VAL A 42 2.80 0.81 5.93
CA VAL A 42 2.55 1.73 4.83
C VAL A 42 1.99 3.02 5.38
N ALA A 43 2.72 4.10 5.22
CA ALA A 43 2.28 5.43 5.59
C ALA A 43 1.71 6.13 4.35
N PHE A 44 0.40 6.38 4.32
CA PHE A 44 -0.27 7.13 3.26
C PHE A 44 -0.36 8.61 3.62
N HIS A 45 0.21 9.47 2.79
CA HIS A 45 0.15 10.92 2.95
C HIS A 45 -1.07 11.45 2.19
N THR A 46 -2.23 11.46 2.85
CA THR A 46 -3.49 11.94 2.29
C THR A 46 -3.65 13.44 2.56
N GLY A 47 -2.73 14.26 2.07
CA GLY A 47 -2.79 15.71 2.20
C GLY A 47 -3.85 16.32 1.27
N ALA A 48 -5.14 16.14 1.58
CA ALA A 48 -6.22 16.61 0.72
C ALA A 48 -6.87 17.93 1.18
N SER A 49 -6.91 18.25 2.48
CA SER A 49 -7.41 19.54 3.00
C SER A 49 -7.10 19.65 4.49
N ASN A 50 -6.32 20.66 4.90
CA ASN A 50 -6.19 21.15 6.29
C ASN A 50 -5.21 20.44 7.24
N GLY A 51 -4.26 19.66 6.73
CA GLY A 51 -3.16 19.11 7.53
C GLY A 51 -2.44 18.00 6.77
N ASP A 52 -1.14 17.85 7.02
CA ASP A 52 -0.39 16.68 6.58
C ASP A 52 -0.84 15.47 7.41
N GLN A 53 -1.98 14.89 7.03
CA GLN A 53 -2.50 13.71 7.70
C GLN A 53 -1.86 12.47 7.08
N ILE A 54 -1.09 11.78 7.92
CA ILE A 54 -0.46 10.50 7.61
C ILE A 54 -1.36 9.41 8.18
N VAL A 55 -1.78 8.49 7.32
CA VAL A 55 -2.55 7.30 7.72
C VAL A 55 -1.62 6.10 7.62
N GLU A 56 -1.28 5.51 8.76
CA GLU A 56 -0.44 4.33 8.83
C GLU A 56 -1.30 3.06 8.79
N TRP A 57 -0.98 2.15 7.87
CA TRP A 57 -1.55 0.82 7.79
C TRP A 57 -0.46 -0.23 7.93
N THR A 58 -0.81 -1.34 8.57
CA THR A 58 0.04 -2.52 8.65
C THR A 58 -0.61 -3.64 7.86
N PHE A 59 0.09 -4.15 6.85
CA PHE A 59 -0.36 -5.25 6.01
C PHE A 59 0.47 -6.50 6.27
N ALA A 60 -0.15 -7.67 6.10
CA ALA A 60 0.60 -8.90 5.99
C ALA A 60 1.44 -8.88 4.69
N ARG A 61 2.73 -9.18 4.81
CA ARG A 61 3.65 -9.27 3.67
C ARG A 61 3.17 -10.30 2.64
N SER A 62 2.64 -11.43 3.10
CA SER A 62 2.07 -12.46 2.23
C SER A 62 0.85 -11.92 1.46
N LEU A 63 -0.02 -11.16 2.12
CA LEU A 63 -1.20 -10.57 1.47
C LEU A 63 -0.82 -9.67 0.29
N LEU A 64 0.21 -8.84 0.45
CA LEU A 64 0.72 -8.01 -0.65
C LEU A 64 1.35 -8.87 -1.76
N GLY A 65 2.13 -9.89 -1.39
CA GLY A 65 2.76 -10.80 -2.35
C GLY A 65 1.74 -11.58 -3.18
N ASP A 66 0.74 -12.15 -2.52
CA ASP A 66 -0.35 -12.88 -3.15
C ASP A 66 -1.19 -11.94 -4.01
N GLY A 67 -1.52 -10.76 -3.48
CA GLY A 67 -2.28 -9.69 -4.14
C GLY A 67 -1.68 -9.11 -5.42
N VAL A 68 -0.36 -9.24 -5.60
CA VAL A 68 0.33 -8.87 -6.86
C VAL A 68 0.11 -9.94 -7.94
N THR A 69 -0.07 -11.20 -7.55
CA THR A 69 -0.19 -12.34 -8.48
C THR A 69 -1.63 -12.77 -8.74
N GLY A 70 -2.53 -12.50 -7.79
CA GLY A 70 -3.94 -12.86 -7.85
C GLY A 70 -4.77 -12.06 -6.85
N ALA A 71 -6.09 -12.11 -6.95
CA ALA A 71 -6.96 -11.44 -5.98
C ALA A 71 -6.86 -12.14 -4.62
N SER A 72 -6.55 -11.37 -3.58
CA SER A 72 -6.41 -11.82 -2.19
C SER A 72 -6.99 -10.78 -1.24
N GLY A 73 -7.39 -11.18 -0.04
CA GLY A 73 -7.98 -10.28 0.94
C GLY A 73 -7.99 -10.88 2.32
N ASP A 74 -7.83 -10.02 3.33
CA ASP A 74 -7.92 -10.38 4.75
C ASP A 74 -8.64 -9.27 5.52
N GLY A 75 -9.83 -9.61 6.04
CA GLY A 75 -10.71 -8.69 6.73
C GLY A 75 -11.00 -7.41 5.95
N ASP A 76 -10.48 -6.31 6.46
CA ASP A 76 -10.65 -4.94 5.96
C ASP A 76 -9.77 -4.58 4.76
N VAL A 77 -8.86 -5.48 4.37
CA VAL A 77 -7.90 -5.25 3.29
C VAL A 77 -8.16 -6.21 2.13
N GLN A 78 -8.32 -5.67 0.93
CA GLN A 78 -8.34 -6.46 -0.30
C GLN A 78 -7.28 -5.96 -1.27
N VAL A 79 -6.57 -6.89 -1.91
CA VAL A 79 -5.47 -6.62 -2.83
C VAL A 79 -5.65 -7.47 -4.09
N TRP A 80 -5.59 -6.86 -5.28
CA TRP A 80 -5.71 -7.62 -6.52
C TRP A 80 -4.95 -6.96 -7.67
N PRO A 81 -4.45 -7.75 -8.63
CA PRO A 81 -3.84 -7.21 -9.83
C PRO A 81 -4.93 -6.68 -10.77
N SER A 82 -4.62 -5.59 -11.47
CA SER A 82 -5.48 -4.96 -12.47
C SER A 82 -4.63 -4.30 -13.55
N SER A 83 -5.27 -3.70 -14.54
CA SER A 83 -4.61 -2.91 -15.59
C SER A 83 -5.25 -1.54 -15.68
N SER A 84 -4.43 -0.48 -15.69
CA SER A 84 -4.89 0.91 -15.83
C SER A 84 -4.13 1.56 -16.96
N GLY A 85 -4.82 1.88 -18.07
CA GLY A 85 -4.19 2.54 -19.22
C GLY A 85 -3.17 1.67 -19.98
N GLY A 86 -3.23 0.34 -19.82
CA GLY A 86 -2.29 -0.61 -20.41
C GLY A 86 -1.14 -1.01 -19.49
N ASP A 87 -0.95 -0.31 -18.36
CA ASP A 87 0.04 -0.66 -17.35
C ASP A 87 -0.53 -1.61 -16.30
N ALA A 88 0.28 -2.58 -15.88
CA ALA A 88 -0.04 -3.45 -14.76
C ALA A 88 -0.03 -2.64 -13.45
N VAL A 89 -1.13 -2.68 -12.71
CA VAL A 89 -1.29 -2.00 -11.44
C VAL A 89 -1.81 -2.97 -10.38
N VAL A 90 -1.50 -2.71 -9.12
CA VAL A 90 -2.10 -3.42 -7.99
C VAL A 90 -3.11 -2.49 -7.35
N CYS A 91 -4.33 -2.96 -7.20
CA CYS A 91 -5.39 -2.25 -6.52
C CYS A 91 -5.44 -2.69 -5.05
N LEU A 92 -5.61 -1.72 -4.17
CA LEU A 92 -5.74 -1.89 -2.72
C LEU A 92 -7.08 -1.28 -2.30
N SER A 93 -7.94 -2.07 -1.65
CA SER A 93 -9.14 -1.57 -0.97
C SER A 93 -8.93 -1.69 0.53
N LEU A 94 -9.15 -0.57 1.23
CA LEU A 94 -9.05 -0.46 2.67
C LEU A 94 -10.41 -0.05 3.20
N SER A 95 -11.04 -0.93 3.97
CA SER A 95 -12.32 -0.67 4.60
C SER A 95 -12.09 -0.41 6.09
N SER A 96 -12.39 0.80 6.56
CA SER A 96 -12.46 1.08 7.99
C SER A 96 -13.92 1.37 8.34
N PRO A 97 -14.47 0.80 9.43
CA PRO A 97 -15.80 1.16 9.92
C PRO A 97 -15.87 2.62 10.41
#